data_AF-A0A257UYS8-F1
#
_entry.id   AF-A0A257UYS8-F1
#
_cell.length_a   1.000
_cell.length_b   1.000
_cell.length_c   1.000
_cell.angle_alpha   90.00
_cell.angle_beta   90.00
_cell.angle_gamma   90.00
#
_symmetry.space_group_name_H-M   'P 1'
#
loop_
_entity.id
_entity.type
_entity.pdbx_description
1 polymer ?
#
loop_
_entity_poly.entity_id
_entity_poly.type
_entity_poly.pdbx_seq_one_letter_code
_entity_poly.pdbx_strand_id
1 'polypeptide(L)'
;MRKVFIDLGANIGLVSEEFAAKNPEHEIFCIEPNLALMPEIHRRGVDGGRAFNVVCAAAWITDGTLDFFHSGPPGAATVIPGKVEINDWPQIDYNNAVRVPCFDFGKWLRTNFTLMDDITVKMDIEGAEYELLDHMFRDKSIFLVRELFCEWHHDRFPEITIERHSTLIDSLKAVTHLKSWT
;
A
#
# COMPACT_ATOMS: atom_id res chain seq x y z
N MET A 1 13.38 -9.72 -17.86
CA MET A 1 12.39 -8.72 -17.39
C MET A 1 11.68 -9.34 -16.22
N ARG A 2 11.92 -8.83 -14.99
CA ARG A 2 11.21 -9.34 -13.81
C ARG A 2 9.77 -8.84 -13.90
N LYS A 3 8.82 -9.68 -13.50
CA LYS A 3 7.42 -9.30 -13.33
C LYS A 3 7.15 -9.27 -11.83
N VAL A 4 6.69 -8.15 -11.33
CA VAL A 4 6.64 -7.87 -9.90
C VAL A 4 5.26 -7.37 -9.54
N PHE A 5 4.66 -7.97 -8.52
CA PHE A 5 3.44 -7.47 -7.90
C PHE A 5 3.76 -7.05 -6.47
N ILE A 6 3.44 -5.80 -6.13
CA ILE A 6 3.65 -5.22 -4.81
C ILE A 6 2.28 -4.86 -4.23
N ASP A 7 1.92 -5.52 -3.14
CA ASP A 7 0.66 -5.32 -2.41
C ASP A 7 0.94 -4.44 -1.19
N LEU A 8 0.64 -3.14 -1.30
CA LEU A 8 0.70 -2.20 -0.19
C LEU A 8 -0.61 -2.25 0.59
N GLY A 9 -0.49 -2.54 1.89
CA GLY A 9 -1.63 -2.91 2.73
C GLY A 9 -2.13 -4.30 2.36
N ALA A 10 -1.21 -5.27 2.37
CA ALA A 10 -1.52 -6.65 1.98
C ALA A 10 -2.55 -7.31 2.91
N ASN A 11 -2.76 -6.78 4.12
CA ASN A 11 -3.68 -7.32 5.12
C ASN A 11 -3.37 -8.80 5.36
N ILE A 12 -4.34 -9.70 5.19
CA ILE A 12 -4.15 -11.16 5.31
C ILE A 12 -3.52 -11.81 4.07
N GLY A 13 -3.20 -11.06 3.01
CA GLY A 13 -2.57 -11.57 1.79
C GLY A 13 -3.53 -12.20 0.77
N LEU A 14 -4.84 -11.98 0.88
CA LEU A 14 -5.84 -12.56 -0.02
C LEU A 14 -5.63 -12.11 -1.47
N VAL A 15 -5.46 -10.81 -1.71
CA VAL A 15 -5.24 -10.27 -3.06
C VAL A 15 -3.93 -10.79 -3.64
N SER A 16 -2.88 -10.81 -2.83
CA SER A 16 -1.58 -11.40 -3.19
C SER A 16 -1.70 -12.87 -3.61
N GLU A 17 -2.47 -13.69 -2.90
CA GLU A 17 -2.75 -15.09 -3.24
C GLU A 17 -3.51 -15.24 -4.56
N GLU A 18 -4.60 -14.51 -4.74
CA GLU A 18 -5.40 -14.57 -5.95
C GLU A 18 -4.62 -14.09 -7.18
N PHE A 19 -3.84 -13.03 -7.04
CA PHE A 19 -2.96 -12.55 -8.08
C PHE A 19 -1.89 -13.59 -8.40
N ALA A 20 -1.28 -14.18 -7.37
CA ALA A 20 -0.25 -15.18 -7.51
C ALA A 20 -0.73 -16.43 -8.25
N ALA A 21 -1.94 -16.90 -7.99
CA ALA A 21 -2.53 -18.07 -8.65
C ALA A 21 -2.75 -17.86 -10.15
N LYS A 22 -3.10 -16.64 -10.56
CA LYS A 22 -3.30 -16.27 -11.98
C LYS A 22 -1.99 -15.94 -12.69
N ASN A 23 -0.94 -15.61 -11.93
CA ASN A 23 0.31 -15.05 -12.44
C ASN A 23 1.55 -15.77 -11.85
N PRO A 24 1.78 -17.04 -12.21
CA PRO A 24 2.84 -17.87 -11.59
C PRO A 24 4.27 -17.36 -11.79
N GLU A 25 4.50 -16.52 -12.80
CA GLU A 25 5.83 -15.95 -13.10
C GLU A 25 6.13 -14.64 -12.33
N HIS A 26 5.16 -14.07 -11.61
CA HIS A 26 5.37 -12.81 -10.89
C HIS A 26 6.01 -13.04 -9.53
N GLU A 27 7.01 -12.24 -9.18
CA GLU A 27 7.49 -12.09 -7.82
C GLU A 27 6.47 -11.27 -7.01
N ILE A 28 6.11 -11.75 -5.82
CA ILE A 28 5.07 -11.14 -4.98
C ILE A 28 5.70 -10.52 -3.74
N PHE A 29 5.46 -9.23 -3.51
CA PHE A 29 5.81 -8.51 -2.30
C PHE A 29 4.57 -8.13 -1.53
N CYS A 30 4.45 -8.59 -0.29
CA CYS A 30 3.38 -8.20 0.63
C CYS A 30 3.94 -7.21 1.65
N ILE A 31 3.46 -5.97 1.61
CA ILE A 31 3.89 -4.91 2.52
C ILE A 31 2.75 -4.64 3.52
N GLU A 32 2.99 -5.00 4.78
CA GLU A 32 1.97 -4.93 5.83
C GLU A 32 2.63 -4.61 7.19
N PRO A 33 2.26 -3.50 7.87
CA PRO A 33 2.81 -3.15 9.17
C PRO A 33 2.28 -4.01 10.33
N ASN A 34 1.09 -4.60 10.21
CA ASN A 34 0.48 -5.36 11.29
C ASN A 34 1.08 -6.76 11.44
N LEU A 35 1.98 -6.92 12.40
CA LEU A 35 2.65 -8.20 12.69
C LEU A 35 1.68 -9.36 12.97
N ALA A 36 0.47 -9.08 13.47
CA ALA A 36 -0.52 -10.12 13.75
C ALA A 36 -1.04 -10.82 12.48
N LEU A 37 -0.91 -10.19 11.31
CA LEU A 37 -1.38 -10.73 10.03
C LEU A 37 -0.33 -11.59 9.31
N MET A 38 0.94 -11.49 9.73
CA MET A 38 2.06 -12.19 9.08
C MET A 38 1.88 -13.71 8.98
N PRO A 39 1.41 -14.43 10.03
CA PRO A 39 1.21 -15.88 9.92
C PRO A 39 0.24 -16.26 8.80
N GLU A 40 -0.83 -15.47 8.62
CA GLU A 40 -1.83 -15.72 7.58
C GLU A 40 -1.30 -15.42 6.19
N ILE A 41 -0.56 -14.31 6.00
CA ILE A 41 0.11 -14.00 4.72
C ILE A 41 1.05 -15.14 4.31
N HIS A 42 1.88 -15.63 5.25
CA HIS A 42 2.80 -16.73 4.98
C HIS A 42 2.06 -18.02 4.64
N ARG A 43 0.99 -18.34 5.39
CA ARG A 43 0.17 -19.52 5.14
C ARG A 43 -0.43 -19.48 3.73
N ARG A 44 -0.98 -18.35 3.29
CA ARG A 44 -1.54 -18.21 1.93
C ARG A 44 -0.50 -18.39 0.84
N GLY A 45 0.71 -17.88 1.02
CA GLY A 45 1.80 -18.14 0.08
C GLY A 45 2.08 -19.65 -0.02
N VAL A 46 2.29 -20.31 1.12
CA VAL A 46 2.58 -21.75 1.16
C VAL A 46 1.45 -22.59 0.56
N ASP A 47 0.21 -22.32 0.95
CA ASP A 47 -0.98 -23.04 0.44
C ASP A 47 -1.19 -22.78 -1.07
N GLY A 48 -0.85 -21.58 -1.54
CA GLY A 48 -0.81 -21.20 -2.96
C GLY A 48 0.41 -21.74 -3.73
N GLY A 49 1.29 -22.51 -3.08
CA GLY A 49 2.41 -23.20 -3.70
C GLY A 49 3.71 -22.40 -3.81
N ARG A 50 3.82 -21.22 -3.19
CA ARG A 50 5.06 -20.42 -3.16
C ARG A 50 5.09 -19.36 -2.06
N ALA A 51 6.25 -19.19 -1.43
CA ALA A 51 6.42 -18.12 -0.44
C ALA A 51 6.31 -16.72 -1.08
N PHE A 52 5.70 -15.79 -0.36
CA PHE A 52 5.72 -14.36 -0.70
C PHE A 52 6.92 -13.68 -0.04
N ASN A 53 7.41 -12.59 -0.66
CA ASN A 53 8.37 -11.70 -0.02
C ASN A 53 7.59 -10.76 0.92
N VAL A 54 7.71 -10.96 2.23
CA VAL A 54 6.94 -10.17 3.21
C VAL A 54 7.81 -9.07 3.81
N VAL A 55 7.32 -7.84 3.79
CA VAL A 55 7.94 -6.69 4.47
C VAL A 55 7.01 -6.25 5.60
N CYS A 56 7.44 -6.53 6.83
CA CYS A 56 6.71 -6.20 8.06
C CYS A 56 6.89 -4.71 8.45
N ALA A 57 6.47 -3.78 7.59
CA ALA A 57 6.59 -2.35 7.80
C ALA A 57 5.59 -1.56 6.97
N ALA A 58 5.27 -0.34 7.38
CA ALA A 58 4.46 0.58 6.59
C ALA A 58 5.28 1.15 5.42
N ALA A 59 4.72 1.12 4.20
CA ALA A 59 5.26 1.87 3.08
C ALA A 59 5.03 3.37 3.33
N TRP A 60 6.11 4.15 3.34
CA TRP A 60 6.06 5.57 3.70
C TRP A 60 7.08 6.39 2.91
N ILE A 61 7.26 7.65 3.28
CA ILE A 61 8.14 8.62 2.62
C ILE A 61 9.55 8.68 3.22
N THR A 62 9.76 8.05 4.37
CA THR A 62 11.05 8.01 5.08
C THR A 62 11.20 6.71 5.86
N ASP A 63 12.46 6.29 6.06
CA ASP A 63 12.82 5.21 6.99
C ASP A 63 12.59 5.66 8.45
N GLY A 64 11.98 4.82 9.28
CA GLY A 64 11.74 5.16 10.68
C GLY A 64 10.65 4.34 11.37
N THR A 65 9.88 5.01 12.22
CA THR A 65 8.73 4.43 12.92
C THR A 65 7.56 5.40 12.89
N LEU A 66 6.35 4.88 12.73
CA LEU A 66 5.10 5.64 12.70
C LEU A 66 4.18 5.20 13.82
N ASP A 67 3.26 6.09 14.18
CA ASP A 67 2.08 5.74 14.95
C ASP A 67 1.10 5.03 14.00
N PHE A 68 0.63 3.86 14.41
CA PHE A 68 -0.32 3.03 13.68
C PHE A 68 -1.59 2.89 14.50
N PHE A 69 -2.66 3.50 14.00
CA PHE A 69 -3.92 3.65 14.69
C PHE A 69 -4.93 2.62 14.16
N HIS A 70 -5.43 1.77 15.03
CA HIS A 70 -6.38 0.72 14.65
C HIS A 70 -7.82 1.24 14.72
N SER A 71 -8.66 0.81 13.79
CA SER A 71 -10.12 0.97 13.85
C SER A 71 -10.81 -0.37 13.99
N GLY A 72 -11.62 -0.53 15.04
CA GLY A 72 -12.51 -1.69 15.25
C GLY A 72 -11.96 -3.07 14.86
N PRO A 73 -12.50 -3.74 13.83
CA PRO A 73 -12.12 -5.11 13.50
C PRO A 73 -10.64 -5.23 13.07
N PRO A 74 -10.04 -6.42 13.25
CA PRO A 74 -8.67 -6.68 12.82
C PRO A 74 -8.48 -6.37 11.33
N GLY A 75 -7.52 -5.50 11.00
CA GLY A 75 -7.11 -5.23 9.62
C GLY A 75 -7.48 -3.86 9.05
N ALA A 76 -8.28 -3.06 9.76
CA ALA A 76 -8.51 -1.66 9.40
C ALA A 76 -7.65 -0.77 10.31
N ALA A 77 -6.68 -0.07 9.73
CA ALA A 77 -5.76 0.77 10.50
C ALA A 77 -5.07 1.79 9.58
N THR A 78 -4.66 2.93 10.14
CA THR A 78 -4.04 4.02 9.39
C THR A 78 -2.79 4.54 10.09
N VAL A 79 -1.88 5.12 9.32
CA VAL A 79 -0.75 5.91 9.84
C VAL A 79 -1.01 7.43 9.77
N ILE A 80 -2.19 7.83 9.27
CA ILE A 80 -2.58 9.23 9.10
C ILE A 80 -3.62 9.61 10.18
N PRO A 81 -3.36 10.66 10.98
CA PRO A 81 -4.36 11.17 11.91
C PRO A 81 -5.50 11.90 11.18
N GLY A 82 -6.65 12.05 11.84
CA GLY A 82 -7.73 12.92 11.34
C GLY A 82 -8.68 12.28 10.33
N LYS A 83 -8.64 10.95 10.15
CA LYS A 83 -9.67 10.20 9.43
C LYS A 83 -11.02 10.38 10.15
N VAL A 84 -12.04 10.77 9.40
CA VAL A 84 -13.42 10.93 9.86
C VAL A 84 -14.24 9.66 9.62
N GLU A 85 -15.27 9.47 10.43
CA GLU A 85 -16.20 8.35 10.32
C GLU A 85 -17.11 8.49 9.11
N ILE A 86 -17.33 7.37 8.42
CA ILE A 86 -18.32 7.23 7.35
C ILE A 86 -19.14 5.97 7.66
N ASN A 87 -20.47 6.04 7.56
CA ASN A 87 -21.39 4.90 7.64
C ASN A 87 -21.26 4.00 8.90
N ASP A 88 -21.13 4.59 10.10
CA ASP A 88 -21.06 3.87 11.39
C ASP A 88 -19.90 2.86 11.52
N TRP A 89 -18.86 2.99 10.69
CA TRP A 89 -17.64 2.18 10.84
C TRP A 89 -16.93 2.53 12.16
N PRO A 90 -16.35 1.54 12.85
CA PRO A 90 -15.79 1.73 14.18
C PRO A 90 -14.69 2.78 14.21
N GLN A 91 -14.73 3.61 15.25
CA GLN A 91 -13.81 4.72 15.42
C GLN A 91 -12.35 4.24 15.46
N ILE A 92 -11.46 5.05 14.88
CA ILE A 92 -10.02 4.88 15.07
C ILE A 92 -9.66 5.29 16.49
N ASP A 93 -8.94 4.42 17.19
CA ASP A 93 -8.39 4.75 18.49
C ASP A 93 -7.07 5.51 18.34
N TYR A 94 -7.17 6.84 18.25
CA TYR A 94 -6.00 7.72 18.19
C TYR A 94 -5.23 7.81 19.52
N ASN A 95 -5.80 7.32 20.63
CA ASN A 95 -5.16 7.37 21.94
C ASN A 95 -4.26 6.16 22.20
N ASN A 96 -4.46 5.05 21.48
CA ASN A 96 -3.71 3.80 21.65
C ASN A 96 -2.98 3.40 20.38
N ALA A 97 -2.14 4.30 19.87
CA ALA A 97 -1.28 4.01 18.73
C ALA A 97 -0.27 2.90 19.05
N VAL A 98 -0.06 1.99 18.08
CA VAL A 98 1.05 1.04 18.10
C VAL A 98 2.17 1.61 17.26
N ARG A 99 3.42 1.57 17.74
CA ARG A 99 4.58 1.98 16.95
C ARG A 99 4.97 0.86 15.99
N VAL A 100 4.95 1.12 14.70
CA VAL A 100 5.36 0.17 13.65
C VAL A 100 6.55 0.73 12.87
N PRO A 101 7.46 -0.12 12.37
CA PRO A 101 8.49 0.32 11.46
C PRO A 101 7.87 0.84 10.16
N CYS A 102 8.52 1.82 9.54
CA CYS A 102 8.20 2.31 8.21
C CYS A 102 9.49 2.46 7.38
N PHE A 103 9.34 2.45 6.06
CA PHE A 103 10.45 2.62 5.14
C PHE A 103 10.09 3.55 3.99
N ASP A 104 11.10 4.23 3.43
CA ASP A 104 10.93 5.03 2.21
C ASP A 104 10.69 4.10 1.02
N PHE A 105 9.43 3.97 0.62
CA PHE A 105 9.03 3.06 -0.45
C PHE A 105 9.57 3.49 -1.82
N GLY A 106 9.63 4.80 -2.09
CA GLY A 106 10.20 5.32 -3.33
C GLY A 106 11.69 5.01 -3.46
N LYS A 107 12.45 5.21 -2.38
CA LYS A 107 13.87 4.80 -2.29
C LYS A 107 14.02 3.28 -2.42
N TRP A 108 13.16 2.49 -1.77
CA TRP A 108 13.19 1.05 -1.88
C TRP A 108 12.96 0.59 -3.33
N LEU A 109 11.99 1.14 -4.04
CA LEU A 109 11.76 0.85 -5.46
C LEU A 109 13.00 1.13 -6.30
N ARG A 110 13.58 2.33 -6.19
CA ARG A 110 14.79 2.73 -6.96
C ARG A 110 16.02 1.90 -6.65
N THR A 111 16.08 1.28 -5.47
CA THR A 111 17.22 0.45 -5.04
C THR A 111 17.08 -0.99 -5.56
N ASN A 112 15.85 -1.51 -5.68
CA ASN A 112 15.60 -2.91 -5.96
C ASN A 112 15.18 -3.21 -7.40
N PHE A 113 14.78 -2.18 -8.15
CA PHE A 113 14.24 -2.34 -9.49
C PHE A 113 14.75 -1.27 -10.46
N THR A 114 14.53 -1.54 -11.74
CA THR A 114 14.91 -0.68 -12.86
C THR A 114 13.71 -0.46 -13.78
N LEU A 115 13.82 0.48 -14.72
CA LEU A 115 12.79 0.71 -15.75
C LEU A 115 12.59 -0.49 -16.70
N MET A 116 13.45 -1.51 -16.63
CA MET A 116 13.31 -2.75 -17.41
C MET A 116 12.44 -3.80 -16.71
N ASP A 117 12.06 -3.56 -15.46
CA ASP A 117 11.17 -4.43 -14.69
C ASP A 117 9.71 -4.05 -14.93
N ASP A 118 8.84 -5.05 -14.93
CA ASP A 118 7.41 -4.88 -15.08
C ASP A 118 6.76 -4.89 -13.69
N ILE A 119 6.53 -3.69 -13.14
CA ILE A 119 6.04 -3.50 -11.78
C ILE A 119 4.56 -3.12 -11.79
N THR A 120 3.77 -3.93 -11.09
CA THR A 120 2.39 -3.64 -10.72
C THR A 120 2.31 -3.38 -9.21
N VAL A 121 1.69 -2.28 -8.82
CA VAL A 121 1.42 -1.94 -7.42
C VAL A 121 -0.08 -1.98 -7.19
N LYS A 122 -0.53 -2.70 -6.17
CA LYS A 122 -1.83 -2.48 -5.53
C LYS A 122 -1.60 -1.67 -4.26
N MET A 123 -2.41 -0.65 -4.04
CA MET A 123 -2.29 0.29 -2.94
C MET A 123 -3.65 0.49 -2.27
N ASP A 124 -3.71 0.10 -1.02
CA ASP A 124 -4.82 0.35 -0.10
C ASP A 124 -4.16 0.49 1.27
N ILE A 125 -3.84 1.73 1.65
CA ILE A 125 -3.05 2.05 2.85
C ILE A 125 -3.76 3.12 3.69
N GLU A 126 -5.08 3.13 3.59
CA GLU A 126 -6.01 3.78 4.52
C GLU A 126 -5.71 5.28 4.75
N GLY A 127 -5.40 6.02 3.69
CA GLY A 127 -5.16 7.47 3.69
C GLY A 127 -3.73 7.86 3.35
N ALA A 128 -2.77 6.96 3.55
CA ALA A 128 -1.36 7.23 3.29
C ALA A 128 -1.01 7.36 1.79
N GLU A 129 -1.97 7.09 0.89
CA GLU A 129 -1.76 7.10 -0.56
C GLU A 129 -1.24 8.45 -1.04
N TYR A 130 -1.80 9.55 -0.53
CA TYR A 130 -1.53 10.89 -1.05
C TYR A 130 -0.11 11.35 -0.73
N GLU A 131 0.31 11.26 0.54
CA GLU A 131 1.67 11.63 0.94
C GLU A 131 2.72 10.75 0.25
N LEU A 132 2.44 9.45 0.13
CA LEU A 132 3.34 8.52 -0.52
C LEU A 132 3.45 8.78 -2.02
N LEU A 133 2.34 8.96 -2.74
CA LEU A 133 2.36 9.18 -4.19
C LEU A 133 2.95 10.55 -4.54
N ASP A 134 2.66 11.61 -3.76
CA ASP A 134 3.31 12.92 -3.91
C ASP A 134 4.83 12.81 -3.76
N HIS A 135 5.29 12.03 -2.76
CA HIS A 135 6.71 11.74 -2.59
C HIS A 135 7.31 10.98 -3.78
N MET A 136 6.61 9.97 -4.30
CA MET A 136 7.06 9.19 -5.45
C MET A 136 7.16 10.03 -6.73
N PHE A 137 6.35 11.07 -6.90
CA PHE A 137 6.53 12.06 -7.96
C PHE A 137 7.78 12.92 -7.73
N ARG A 138 7.98 13.44 -6.52
CA ARG A 138 9.14 14.28 -6.17
C ARG A 138 10.46 13.55 -6.41
N ASP A 139 10.53 12.27 -6.03
CA ASP A 139 11.74 11.47 -6.11
C ASP A 139 11.84 10.60 -7.40
N LYS A 140 10.85 10.74 -8.28
CA LYS A 140 10.74 10.07 -9.59
C LYS A 140 10.65 8.53 -9.52
N SER A 141 10.40 7.94 -8.34
CA SER A 141 10.16 6.49 -8.25
C SER A 141 8.85 6.05 -8.91
N ILE A 142 7.86 6.94 -9.05
CA ILE A 142 6.57 6.61 -9.69
C ILE A 142 6.74 6.08 -11.13
N PHE A 143 7.77 6.52 -11.86
CA PHE A 143 8.04 6.08 -13.22
C PHE A 143 8.52 4.63 -13.33
N LEU A 144 8.84 3.97 -12.21
CA LEU A 144 9.11 2.54 -12.17
C LEU A 144 7.82 1.70 -12.19
N VAL A 145 6.68 2.30 -11.83
CA VAL A 145 5.39 1.59 -11.71
C VAL A 145 4.65 1.65 -13.04
N ARG A 146 4.41 0.48 -13.66
CA ARG A 146 3.66 0.38 -14.91
C ARG A 146 2.16 0.40 -14.66
N GLU A 147 1.68 -0.45 -13.74
CA GLU A 147 0.27 -0.53 -13.37
C GLU A 147 0.08 -0.17 -11.90
N LEU A 148 -0.88 0.70 -11.61
CA LEU A 148 -1.24 1.11 -10.25
C LEU A 148 -2.73 0.84 -10.04
N PHE A 149 -3.04 -0.03 -9.09
CA PHE A 149 -4.38 -0.21 -8.54
C PHE A 149 -4.44 0.52 -7.21
N CYS A 150 -5.35 1.47 -7.03
CA CYS A 150 -5.41 2.27 -5.81
C CYS A 150 -6.83 2.39 -5.27
N GLU A 151 -7.01 2.07 -3.99
CA GLU A 151 -8.22 2.43 -3.23
C GLU A 151 -8.03 3.82 -2.67
N TRP A 152 -9.02 4.69 -2.90
CA TRP A 152 -8.89 6.10 -2.55
C TRP A 152 -9.67 6.41 -1.29
N HIS A 153 -8.97 7.02 -0.35
CA HIS A 153 -9.51 7.33 0.97
C HIS A 153 -9.80 8.82 1.20
N HIS A 154 -9.80 9.68 0.17
CA HIS A 154 -9.92 11.14 0.36
C HIS A 154 -11.22 11.57 1.05
N ASP A 155 -12.31 10.85 0.80
CA ASP A 155 -13.63 11.10 1.39
C ASP A 155 -13.63 10.93 2.91
N ARG A 156 -12.65 10.19 3.44
CA ARG A 156 -12.45 9.95 4.88
C ARG A 156 -11.47 10.95 5.52
N PHE A 157 -10.86 11.87 4.78
CA PHE A 157 -9.90 12.84 5.32
C PHE A 157 -10.22 14.28 4.87
N PRO A 158 -10.74 15.14 5.76
CA PRO A 158 -11.17 16.50 5.40
C PRO A 158 -10.07 17.39 4.82
N GLU A 159 -8.80 17.11 5.14
CA GLU A 159 -7.64 17.84 4.62
C GLU A 159 -7.34 17.53 3.14
N ILE A 160 -7.91 16.45 2.60
CA ILE A 160 -7.72 16.03 1.22
C ILE A 160 -8.84 16.62 0.36
N THR A 161 -8.53 17.75 -0.28
CA THR A 161 -9.50 18.42 -1.15
C THR A 161 -9.78 17.59 -2.40
N ILE A 162 -10.98 17.76 -2.96
CA ILE A 162 -11.34 17.17 -4.27
C ILE A 162 -10.35 17.61 -5.35
N GLU A 163 -9.89 18.86 -5.31
CA GLU A 163 -8.89 19.38 -6.25
C GLU A 163 -7.55 18.65 -6.13
N ARG A 164 -7.05 18.42 -4.91
CA ARG A 164 -5.83 17.63 -4.67
C ARG A 164 -6.02 16.21 -5.22
N HIS A 165 -7.14 15.57 -4.89
CA HIS A 165 -7.46 14.24 -5.36
C HIS A 165 -7.47 14.16 -6.89
N SER A 166 -8.25 15.01 -7.56
CA SER A 166 -8.35 15.01 -9.03
C SER A 166 -7.02 15.31 -9.70
N THR A 167 -6.25 16.27 -9.19
CA THR A 167 -4.92 16.63 -9.74
C THR A 167 -3.93 15.47 -9.65
N LEU A 168 -3.91 14.76 -8.51
CA LEU A 168 -3.06 13.59 -8.32
C LEU A 168 -3.46 12.46 -9.28
N ILE A 169 -4.76 12.18 -9.41
CA ILE A 169 -5.29 11.16 -10.33
C ILE A 169 -4.86 11.44 -11.78
N ASP A 170 -5.01 12.68 -12.24
CA ASP A 170 -4.65 13.06 -13.61
C ASP A 170 -3.14 12.93 -13.84
N SER A 171 -2.33 13.32 -12.86
CA SER A 171 -0.87 13.15 -12.90
C SER A 171 -0.47 11.67 -12.97
N LEU A 172 -1.15 10.80 -12.24
CA LEU A 172 -0.89 9.35 -12.24
C LEU A 172 -1.29 8.68 -13.56
N LYS A 173 -2.44 9.07 -14.13
CA LYS A 173 -2.89 8.57 -15.45
C LYS A 173 -1.94 8.94 -16.58
N ALA A 174 -1.22 10.06 -16.43
CA ALA A 174 -0.23 10.49 -17.42
C ALA A 174 1.04 9.60 -17.44
N VAL A 175 1.32 8.88 -16.35
CA VAL A 175 2.60 8.16 -16.18
C VAL A 175 2.45 6.67 -15.83
N THR A 176 1.25 6.22 -15.47
CA THR A 176 0.93 4.83 -15.12
C THR A 176 -0.37 4.38 -15.78
N HIS A 177 -0.61 3.08 -15.86
CA HIS A 177 -1.94 2.53 -16.11
C HIS A 177 -2.74 2.48 -14.80
N LEU A 178 -3.28 3.62 -14.39
CA LEU A 178 -4.06 3.75 -13.15
C LEU A 178 -5.42 3.07 -13.27
N LYS A 179 -5.78 2.28 -12.26
CA LYS A 179 -7.08 1.65 -12.06
C LYS A 179 -7.55 1.89 -10.63
N SER A 180 -8.83 2.20 -10.44
CA SER A 180 -9.41 2.25 -9.10
C SER A 180 -9.53 0.83 -8.53
N TRP A 181 -9.24 0.69 -7.24
CA TRP A 181 -9.51 -0.50 -6.44
C TRP A 181 -10.69 -0.21 -5.51
N THR A 182 -11.62 -1.16 -5.38
CA THR A 182 -12.84 -1.09 -4.59
C THR A 182 -13.26 -2.47 -4.13
#